data_AF-A0A858RRC6-F1
#
_entry.id   AF-A0A858RRC6-F1
#
_cell.length_a   1.000
_cell.length_b   1.000
_cell.length_c   1.000
_cell.angle_alpha   90.00
_cell.angle_beta   90.00
_cell.angle_gamma   90.00
#
_symmetry.space_group_name_H-M   'P 1'
#
loop_
_entity.id
_entity.type
_entity.pdbx_description
1 polymer ?
#
loop_
_entity_poly.entity_id
_entity_poly.type
_entity_poly.pdbx_seq_one_letter_code
_entity_poly.pdbx_strand_id
1 'polypeptide(L)'
;MLERPLEQVLLDAVTIAFPLGAISELTRKLGASYRQSVEAFNDDPRIRQKDRKVLTGHLRFALINNDLVEFAAQYPDYMRCAEKMEGEEGENNHVELIVGDFLVTHHHHTKSDAMPDDFVNLGSGYFQNNSKVNEYFDGEWFTEKRIVSEPRDHLLNMLILHEKSPEGLHQIGNIEFVFPRKSKKFISLGVSDLTQRQTEIMDLDSDDLLEFKRRTAEEIRRYIA
;
A
#
# COMPACT_ATOMS: atom_id res chain seq x y z
N MET A 1 3.66 -10.92 28.82
CA MET A 1 3.10 -12.08 28.08
C MET A 1 1.82 -11.59 27.43
N LEU A 2 1.58 -11.94 26.17
CA LEU A 2 0.42 -11.43 25.44
C LEU A 2 -0.78 -12.32 25.73
N GLU A 3 -1.94 -11.72 25.97
CA GLU A 3 -3.16 -12.45 26.29
C GLU A 3 -3.72 -13.20 25.07
N ARG A 4 -3.33 -12.78 23.86
CA ARG A 4 -3.80 -13.31 22.57
C ARG A 4 -2.64 -13.53 21.60
N PRO A 5 -2.76 -14.47 20.63
CA PRO A 5 -1.78 -14.63 19.57
C PRO A 5 -1.59 -13.32 18.79
N LEU A 6 -0.35 -12.98 18.49
CA LEU A 6 0.01 -11.76 17.77
C LEU A 6 -0.72 -11.61 16.43
N GLU A 7 -0.91 -12.70 15.70
CA GLU A 7 -1.66 -12.73 14.45
C GLU A 7 -3.08 -12.18 14.62
N GLN A 8 -3.77 -12.58 15.69
CA GLN A 8 -5.10 -12.10 16.03
C GLN A 8 -5.09 -10.62 16.42
N VAL A 9 -4.07 -10.16 17.16
CA VAL A 9 -3.94 -8.76 17.54
C VAL A 9 -3.75 -7.87 16.29
N LEU A 10 -2.91 -8.30 15.35
CA LEU A 10 -2.70 -7.58 14.09
C LEU A 10 -3.95 -7.61 13.20
N LEU A 11 -4.65 -8.75 13.11
CA LEU A 11 -5.91 -8.88 12.38
C LEU A 11 -6.96 -7.89 12.92
N ASP A 12 -7.13 -7.86 14.24
CA ASP A 12 -8.06 -6.95 14.92
C ASP A 12 -7.67 -5.48 14.71
N ALA A 13 -6.39 -5.16 14.82
CA ALA A 13 -5.90 -3.79 14.70
C ALA A 13 -6.05 -3.25 13.28
N VAL A 14 -5.71 -4.03 12.26
CA VAL A 14 -5.93 -3.66 10.86
C VAL A 14 -7.42 -3.52 10.58
N THR A 15 -8.24 -4.44 11.10
CA THR A 15 -9.70 -4.36 10.93
C THR A 15 -10.29 -3.05 11.43
N ILE A 16 -9.82 -2.56 12.58
CA ILE A 16 -10.26 -1.28 13.16
C ILE A 16 -9.73 -0.07 12.39
N ALA A 17 -8.49 -0.15 11.90
CA ALA A 17 -7.81 0.99 11.29
C ALA A 17 -8.41 1.39 9.93
N PHE A 18 -8.95 0.41 9.19
CA PHE A 18 -9.52 0.62 7.88
C PHE A 18 -11.05 0.75 7.92
N PRO A 19 -11.65 1.59 7.05
CA PRO A 19 -13.08 1.54 6.80
C PRO A 19 -13.52 0.14 6.34
N LEU A 20 -14.79 -0.20 6.54
CA LEU A 20 -15.34 -1.49 6.12
C LEU A 20 -15.13 -1.71 4.62
N GLY A 21 -14.56 -2.86 4.26
CA GLY A 21 -14.34 -3.27 2.87
C GLY A 21 -13.20 -2.53 2.16
N ALA A 22 -12.61 -1.51 2.79
CA ALA A 22 -11.60 -0.66 2.20
C ALA A 22 -10.34 -1.46 1.81
N ILE A 23 -9.88 -2.38 2.65
CA ILE A 23 -8.74 -3.25 2.35
C ILE A 23 -9.01 -4.11 1.11
N SER A 24 -10.19 -4.71 1.03
CA SER A 24 -10.61 -5.57 -0.07
C SER A 24 -10.74 -4.78 -1.37
N GLU A 25 -11.18 -3.53 -1.31
CA GLU A 25 -11.17 -2.65 -2.48
C GLU A 25 -9.75 -2.26 -2.90
N LEU A 26 -8.90 -1.86 -1.94
CA LEU A 26 -7.53 -1.45 -2.20
C LEU A 26 -6.75 -2.58 -2.89
N THR A 27 -6.77 -3.76 -2.30
CA THR A 27 -6.15 -4.98 -2.84
C THR A 27 -6.69 -5.34 -4.23
N ARG A 28 -7.98 -5.15 -4.51
CA ARG A 28 -8.57 -5.31 -5.85
C ARG A 28 -8.00 -4.30 -6.86
N LYS A 29 -7.92 -3.01 -6.49
CA LYS A 29 -7.32 -1.96 -7.34
C LYS A 29 -5.87 -2.28 -7.67
N LEU A 30 -5.08 -2.64 -6.65
CA LEU A 30 -3.69 -3.07 -6.83
C LEU A 30 -3.58 -4.26 -7.77
N GLY A 31 -4.41 -5.30 -7.60
CA GLY A 31 -4.44 -6.45 -8.51
C GLY A 31 -4.71 -6.07 -9.97
N ALA A 32 -5.60 -5.12 -10.21
CA ALA A 32 -5.87 -4.60 -11.56
C ALA A 32 -4.65 -3.86 -12.14
N SER A 33 -4.00 -3.00 -11.36
CA SER A 33 -2.78 -2.29 -11.75
C SER A 33 -1.61 -3.23 -12.08
N TYR A 34 -1.47 -4.32 -11.33
CA TYR A 34 -0.50 -5.37 -11.65
C TYR A 34 -0.80 -6.05 -12.99
N ARG A 35 -2.05 -6.44 -13.24
CA ARG A 35 -2.45 -7.04 -14.52
C ARG A 35 -2.19 -6.09 -15.69
N GLN A 36 -2.67 -4.85 -15.58
CA GLN A 36 -2.50 -3.82 -16.60
C GLN A 36 -1.01 -3.57 -16.92
N SER A 37 -0.14 -3.53 -15.90
CA SER A 37 1.30 -3.32 -16.10
C SER A 37 1.98 -4.43 -16.90
N VAL A 38 1.49 -5.67 -16.79
CA VAL A 38 2.03 -6.83 -17.50
C VAL A 38 1.51 -6.85 -18.94
N GLU A 39 0.21 -6.60 -19.13
CA GLU A 39 -0.44 -6.62 -20.44
C GLU A 39 0.07 -5.51 -21.36
N ALA A 40 0.43 -4.34 -20.82
CA ALA A 40 0.85 -3.17 -21.60
C ALA A 40 2.05 -3.40 -22.55
N PHE A 41 2.94 -4.34 -22.23
CA PHE A 41 4.19 -4.56 -22.99
C PHE A 41 4.38 -6.00 -23.49
N ASN A 42 3.45 -6.90 -23.20
CA ASN A 42 3.60 -8.33 -23.51
C ASN A 42 3.72 -8.59 -25.02
N ASP A 43 3.01 -7.81 -25.83
CA ASP A 43 2.90 -8.04 -27.27
C ASP A 43 3.71 -7.05 -28.12
N ASP A 44 4.49 -6.14 -27.53
CA ASP A 44 5.28 -5.16 -28.32
C ASP A 44 6.61 -5.79 -28.80
N PRO A 45 6.75 -6.12 -30.10
CA PRO A 45 7.94 -6.78 -30.63
C PRO A 45 9.18 -5.86 -30.63
N ARG A 46 9.00 -4.55 -30.42
CA ARG A 46 10.09 -3.56 -30.41
C ARG A 46 10.85 -3.55 -29.08
N ILE A 47 10.27 -4.14 -28.03
CA ILE A 47 10.81 -4.11 -26.68
C ILE A 47 11.53 -5.42 -26.37
N ARG A 48 12.83 -5.34 -26.05
CA ARG A 48 13.62 -6.51 -25.65
C ARG A 48 13.11 -7.08 -24.33
N GLN A 49 13.21 -8.39 -24.14
CA GLN A 49 12.69 -9.08 -22.94
C GLN A 49 13.23 -8.52 -21.61
N LYS A 50 14.52 -8.15 -21.54
CA LYS A 50 15.12 -7.55 -20.34
C LYS A 50 14.51 -6.18 -20.03
N ASP A 51 14.21 -5.39 -21.05
CA ASP A 51 13.66 -4.04 -20.91
C ASP A 51 12.18 -4.16 -20.50
N ARG A 52 11.41 -5.11 -21.08
CA ARG A 52 10.02 -5.38 -20.67
C ARG A 52 9.84 -5.55 -19.17
N LYS A 53 10.75 -6.28 -18.51
CA LYS A 53 10.68 -6.48 -17.05
C LYS A 53 10.82 -5.15 -16.29
N VAL A 54 11.76 -4.31 -16.70
CA VAL A 54 11.99 -2.98 -16.09
C VAL A 54 10.79 -2.07 -16.36
N LEU A 55 10.27 -2.06 -17.59
CA LEU A 55 9.12 -1.25 -17.99
C LEU A 55 7.82 -1.64 -17.29
N THR A 56 7.52 -2.93 -17.19
CA THR A 56 6.41 -3.43 -16.40
C THR A 56 6.55 -2.99 -14.94
N GLY A 57 7.78 -2.98 -14.40
CA GLY A 57 8.07 -2.47 -13.06
C GLY A 57 7.68 -0.99 -12.91
N HIS A 58 8.25 -0.10 -13.72
CA HIS A 58 7.96 1.34 -13.64
C HIS A 58 6.49 1.70 -13.88
N LEU A 59 5.86 1.10 -14.89
CA LEU A 59 4.43 1.34 -15.15
C LEU A 59 3.58 0.89 -13.96
N ARG A 60 3.88 -0.26 -13.37
CA ARG A 60 3.21 -0.73 -12.17
C ARG A 60 3.37 0.23 -11.00
N PHE A 61 4.58 0.73 -10.76
CA PHE A 61 4.82 1.71 -9.70
C PHE A 61 3.92 2.94 -9.89
N ALA A 62 3.88 3.49 -11.11
CA ALA A 62 3.06 4.66 -11.41
C ALA A 62 1.55 4.39 -11.24
N LEU A 63 1.06 3.25 -11.76
CA LEU A 63 -0.36 2.87 -11.63
C LEU A 63 -0.76 2.70 -10.16
N ILE A 64 0.05 1.99 -9.38
CA ILE A 64 -0.24 1.76 -7.97
C ILE A 64 -0.17 3.07 -7.18
N ASN A 65 0.83 3.92 -7.43
CA ASN A 65 0.92 5.21 -6.74
C ASN A 65 -0.37 6.04 -6.96
N ASN A 66 -0.91 6.05 -8.19
CA ASN A 66 -2.20 6.67 -8.46
C ASN A 66 -3.34 6.00 -7.71
N ASP A 67 -3.42 4.67 -7.72
CA ASP A 67 -4.44 3.94 -6.97
C ASP A 67 -4.42 4.30 -5.48
N LEU A 68 -3.23 4.42 -4.87
CA LEU A 68 -3.07 4.80 -3.46
C LEU A 68 -3.56 6.23 -3.21
N VAL A 69 -3.19 7.18 -4.06
CA VAL A 69 -3.63 8.58 -3.97
C VAL A 69 -5.15 8.68 -4.10
N GLU A 70 -5.72 8.08 -5.15
CA GLU A 70 -7.16 8.08 -5.39
C GLU A 70 -7.93 7.40 -4.25
N PHE A 71 -7.36 6.33 -3.69
CA PHE A 71 -7.97 5.60 -2.59
C PHE A 71 -7.95 6.40 -1.29
N ALA A 72 -6.84 7.06 -0.96
CA ALA A 72 -6.77 7.93 0.23
C ALA A 72 -7.75 9.11 0.13
N ALA A 73 -7.94 9.68 -1.06
CA ALA A 73 -8.88 10.77 -1.30
C ALA A 73 -10.35 10.37 -1.05
N GLN A 74 -10.70 9.08 -1.12
CA GLN A 74 -12.03 8.58 -0.79
C GLN A 74 -12.28 8.48 0.73
N TYR A 75 -11.21 8.39 1.52
CA TYR A 75 -11.27 8.19 2.97
C TYR A 75 -10.35 9.18 3.73
N PRO A 76 -10.55 10.51 3.56
CA PRO A 76 -9.62 11.52 4.07
C PRO A 76 -9.52 11.55 5.61
N ASP A 77 -10.55 11.09 6.32
CA ASP A 77 -10.56 11.02 7.78
C ASP A 77 -9.77 9.82 8.34
N TYR A 78 -9.45 8.83 7.49
CA TYR A 78 -8.82 7.58 7.89
C TYR A 78 -7.38 7.44 7.40
N MET A 79 -7.06 8.07 6.27
CA MET A 79 -5.85 7.75 5.51
C MET A 79 -5.15 9.02 5.05
N ARG A 80 -3.82 8.97 4.99
CA ARG A 80 -3.01 10.04 4.41
C ARG A 80 -1.95 9.45 3.49
N CYS A 81 -1.70 10.11 2.36
CA CYS A 81 -0.56 9.78 1.51
C CYS A 81 0.71 10.40 2.08
N ALA A 82 1.79 9.62 2.09
CA ALA A 82 3.14 10.10 2.29
C ALA A 82 3.96 9.83 1.03
N GLU A 83 4.69 10.83 0.58
CA GLU A 83 5.65 10.66 -0.50
C GLU A 83 7.00 10.21 0.07
N LYS A 84 7.59 9.20 -0.55
CA LYS A 84 8.95 8.77 -0.32
C LYS A 84 9.73 8.84 -1.63
N MET A 85 10.69 9.75 -1.70
CA MET A 85 11.63 9.78 -2.83
C MET A 85 12.65 8.65 -2.67
N GLU A 86 12.67 7.70 -3.60
CA GLU A 86 13.72 6.67 -3.68
C GLU A 86 14.52 6.84 -4.98
N GLY A 87 15.59 7.65 -4.98
CA GLY A 87 16.48 7.82 -6.13
C GLY A 87 17.29 9.11 -6.13
N GLU A 88 18.14 9.28 -7.15
CA GLU A 88 18.71 10.59 -7.52
C GLU A 88 17.64 11.38 -8.28
N GLU A 89 17.36 12.61 -7.81
CA GLU A 89 16.53 13.66 -8.44
C GLU A 89 15.16 13.23 -9.01
N GLY A 90 14.13 13.19 -8.16
CA GLY A 90 12.76 13.61 -8.52
C GLY A 90 11.89 12.73 -9.43
N GLU A 91 12.39 11.62 -9.97
CA GLU A 91 11.63 10.82 -10.95
C GLU A 91 11.05 9.50 -10.40
N ASN A 92 11.41 9.11 -9.17
CA ASN A 92 10.97 7.86 -8.52
C ASN A 92 10.27 8.13 -7.18
N ASN A 93 9.12 8.79 -7.26
CA ASN A 93 8.26 9.02 -6.11
C ASN A 93 7.53 7.70 -5.78
N HIS A 94 7.66 7.24 -4.54
CA HIS A 94 6.86 6.16 -4.00
C HIS A 94 5.77 6.75 -3.11
N VAL A 95 4.52 6.32 -3.32
CA VAL A 95 3.42 6.66 -2.42
C VAL A 95 3.29 5.58 -1.35
N GLU A 96 3.33 5.99 -0.09
CA GLU A 96 3.01 5.19 1.08
C GLU A 96 1.65 5.69 1.64
N LEU A 97 0.82 4.80 2.19
CA LEU A 97 -0.37 5.24 2.94
C LEU A 97 -0.12 5.12 4.44
N ILE A 98 -0.48 6.15 5.19
CA ILE A 98 -0.53 6.11 6.65
C ILE A 98 -1.98 5.88 7.05
N VAL A 99 -2.23 4.80 7.79
CA VAL A 99 -3.56 4.40 8.27
C VAL A 99 -3.45 4.01 9.74
N GLY A 100 -3.84 4.90 10.65
CA GLY A 100 -3.61 4.72 12.08
C GLY A 100 -2.11 4.49 12.39
N ASP A 101 -1.80 3.35 13.03
CA ASP A 101 -0.43 2.95 13.38
C ASP A 101 0.28 2.13 12.28
N PHE A 102 -0.27 2.11 11.05
CA PHE A 102 0.25 1.33 9.93
C PHE A 102 0.80 2.20 8.80
N LEU A 103 1.95 1.81 8.26
CA LEU A 103 2.49 2.33 7.01
C LEU A 103 2.28 1.29 5.92
N VAL A 104 1.37 1.55 5.00
CA VAL A 104 1.02 0.67 3.89
C VAL A 104 1.94 0.94 2.71
N THR A 105 2.60 -0.11 2.23
CA THR A 105 3.41 -0.09 1.01
C THR A 105 2.97 -1.19 0.07
N HIS A 106 3.35 -1.06 -1.20
CA HIS A 106 3.04 -2.05 -2.25
C HIS A 106 4.26 -2.84 -2.72
N HIS A 107 5.44 -2.52 -2.21
CA HIS A 107 6.67 -3.25 -2.50
C HIS A 107 7.56 -3.36 -1.27
N HIS A 108 8.31 -4.46 -1.17
CA HIS A 108 9.50 -4.47 -0.31
C HIS A 108 10.45 -3.42 -0.86
N HIS A 109 10.98 -2.50 -0.04
CA HIS A 109 11.99 -1.52 -0.46
C HIS A 109 13.12 -2.18 -1.26
N THR A 110 12.97 -2.21 -2.57
CA THR A 110 13.91 -2.74 -3.53
C THR A 110 14.38 -1.54 -4.32
N LYS A 111 15.70 -1.36 -4.43
CA LYS A 111 16.31 -0.32 -5.26
C LYS A 111 15.54 -0.20 -6.58
N SER A 112 15.02 0.98 -6.87
CA SER A 112 14.47 1.29 -8.19
C SER A 112 15.62 1.21 -9.19
N ASP A 113 15.49 0.31 -10.17
CA ASP A 113 16.44 0.28 -11.29
C ASP A 113 16.26 1.57 -12.11
N ALA A 114 17.33 2.11 -12.68
CA ALA A 114 17.24 3.29 -13.54
C ALA A 114 16.39 2.98 -14.78
N MET A 115 15.58 3.95 -15.22
CA MET A 115 14.90 3.83 -16.50
C MET A 115 15.94 3.72 -17.63
N PRO A 116 15.74 2.82 -18.62
CA PRO A 116 16.61 2.75 -19.79
C PRO A 116 16.60 4.07 -20.60
N ASP A 117 17.76 4.52 -21.08
CA ASP A 117 17.94 5.79 -21.80
C ASP A 117 17.05 5.92 -23.06
N ASP A 118 16.78 4.80 -23.73
CA ASP A 118 15.93 4.70 -24.91
C ASP A 118 14.43 4.89 -24.59
N PHE A 119 14.07 4.97 -23.31
CA PHE A 119 12.69 5.01 -22.84
C PHE A 119 12.11 6.41 -22.61
N VAL A 120 12.95 7.45 -22.51
CA VAL A 120 12.51 8.86 -22.41
C VAL A 120 11.52 9.23 -23.53
N ASN A 121 11.62 8.55 -24.69
CA ASN A 121 10.78 8.79 -25.86
C ASN A 121 9.59 7.82 -26.03
N LEU A 122 9.47 6.76 -25.22
CA LEU A 122 8.45 5.70 -25.38
C LEU A 122 7.34 5.74 -24.31
N GLY A 123 7.57 6.42 -23.18
CA GLY A 123 6.76 6.27 -21.97
C GLY A 123 5.52 7.16 -21.84
N SER A 124 4.68 7.36 -22.87
CA SER A 124 3.47 8.19 -22.71
C SER A 124 2.61 7.74 -21.52
N GLY A 125 2.42 6.43 -21.32
CA GLY A 125 1.65 5.89 -20.20
C GLY A 125 2.33 6.03 -18.83
N TYR A 126 3.65 5.84 -18.73
CA TYR A 126 4.37 6.03 -17.46
C TYR A 126 4.38 7.50 -17.06
N PHE A 127 4.76 8.40 -17.97
CA PHE A 127 4.79 9.84 -17.69
C PHE A 127 3.39 10.40 -17.43
N GLN A 128 2.36 9.99 -18.16
CA GLN A 128 0.96 10.40 -17.87
C GLN A 128 0.52 9.96 -16.48
N ASN A 129 0.81 8.72 -16.08
CA ASN A 129 0.42 8.23 -14.76
C ASN A 129 1.24 8.88 -13.65
N ASN A 130 2.55 9.07 -13.84
CA ASN A 130 3.40 9.70 -12.82
C ASN A 130 3.12 11.21 -12.69
N SER A 131 2.77 11.90 -13.79
CA SER A 131 2.43 13.32 -13.76
C SER A 131 1.23 13.64 -12.85
N LYS A 132 0.23 12.75 -12.78
CA LYS A 132 -0.92 12.90 -11.87
C LYS A 132 -0.51 12.84 -10.39
N VAL A 133 0.47 12.00 -10.06
CA VAL A 133 1.02 11.90 -8.69
C VAL A 133 1.74 13.20 -8.32
N ASN A 134 2.53 13.73 -9.25
CA ASN A 134 3.22 15.00 -9.05
C ASN A 134 2.22 16.16 -8.90
N GLU A 135 1.21 16.25 -9.76
CA GLU A 135 0.13 17.26 -9.63
C GLU A 135 -0.59 17.19 -8.28
N TYR A 136 -0.79 15.99 -7.73
CA TYR A 136 -1.38 15.81 -6.40
C TYR A 136 -0.49 16.37 -5.28
N PHE A 137 0.83 16.12 -5.32
CA PHE A 137 1.76 16.62 -4.30
C PHE A 137 2.15 18.09 -4.48
N ASP A 138 2.10 18.62 -5.70
CA ASP A 138 2.38 20.02 -6.03
C ASP A 138 1.18 20.96 -5.80
N GLY A 139 -0.02 20.41 -5.51
CA GLY A 139 -1.21 21.20 -5.18
C GLY A 139 -1.09 21.99 -3.88
N GLU A 140 -1.79 23.13 -3.78
CA GLU A 140 -1.74 24.06 -2.63
C GLU A 140 -2.01 23.40 -1.26
N TRP A 141 -2.75 22.27 -1.25
CA TRP A 141 -3.06 21.51 -0.03
C TRP A 141 -1.85 20.77 0.56
N PHE A 142 -0.79 20.52 -0.21
CA PHE A 142 0.43 19.83 0.24
C PHE A 142 1.67 20.75 0.35
N THR A 143 1.68 21.91 -0.33
CA THR A 143 2.83 22.83 -0.31
C THR A 143 3.16 23.44 1.06
N GLU A 144 2.21 23.50 2.00
CA GLU A 144 2.47 23.95 3.39
C GLU A 144 2.77 22.81 4.38
N LYS A 145 2.69 21.55 3.92
CA LYS A 145 3.13 20.38 4.68
C LYS A 145 3.93 19.47 3.76
N ARG A 146 5.15 19.90 3.40
CA ARG A 146 6.25 18.93 3.30
C ARG A 146 6.27 18.21 4.65
N ILE A 147 5.68 17.01 4.70
CA ILE A 147 5.56 16.23 5.92
C ILE A 147 7.00 15.93 6.34
N VAL A 148 7.50 16.77 7.25
CA VAL A 148 8.66 16.52 8.07
C VAL A 148 8.43 15.15 8.64
N SER A 149 9.29 14.20 8.28
CA SER A 149 9.38 12.84 8.79
C SER A 149 8.75 12.71 10.18
N GLU A 150 7.46 12.34 10.25
CA GLU A 150 6.91 11.90 11.52
C GLU A 150 7.75 10.71 11.99
N PRO A 151 7.96 10.51 13.31
CA PRO A 151 8.77 9.41 13.80
C PRO A 151 8.18 8.07 13.32
N ARG A 152 8.73 7.52 12.23
CA ARG A 152 8.32 6.24 11.64
C ARG A 152 8.63 5.05 12.56
N ASP A 153 9.37 5.29 13.64
CA ASP A 153 9.76 4.29 14.63
C ASP A 153 8.55 3.64 15.33
N HIS A 154 7.36 4.24 15.23
CA HIS A 154 6.12 3.73 15.80
C HIS A 154 5.12 3.16 14.79
N LEU A 155 5.48 3.05 13.50
CA LEU A 155 4.57 2.50 12.48
C LEU A 155 4.95 1.07 12.11
N LEU A 156 3.93 0.21 11.98
CA LEU A 156 4.10 -1.14 11.44
C LEU A 156 3.98 -1.11 9.92
N ASN A 157 5.01 -1.59 9.23
CA ASN A 157 4.99 -1.67 7.77
C ASN A 157 4.10 -2.83 7.31
N MET A 158 3.11 -2.48 6.51
CA MET A 158 2.14 -3.38 5.94
C MET A 158 2.33 -3.42 4.43
N LEU A 159 2.83 -4.55 3.92
CA LEU A 159 2.96 -4.81 2.51
C LEU A 159 1.71 -5.51 1.99
N ILE A 160 0.98 -4.87 1.09
CA ILE A 160 -0.17 -5.51 0.44
C ILE A 160 0.34 -6.37 -0.73
N LEU A 161 0.22 -7.69 -0.58
CA LEU A 161 0.46 -8.63 -1.65
C LEU A 161 -0.85 -8.95 -2.36
N HIS A 162 -0.72 -9.25 -3.65
CA HIS A 162 -1.80 -9.66 -4.53
C HIS A 162 -1.29 -10.90 -5.29
N GLU A 163 -2.19 -11.84 -5.59
CA GLU A 163 -1.84 -12.92 -6.52
C GLU A 163 -1.69 -12.33 -7.93
N LYS A 164 -0.91 -12.99 -8.79
CA LYS A 164 -0.57 -12.46 -10.13
C LYS A 164 -1.79 -12.14 -10.99
N SER A 165 -2.98 -12.68 -10.68
CA SER A 165 -4.24 -12.42 -11.39
C SER A 165 -5.45 -12.76 -10.49
N PRO A 166 -5.97 -11.84 -9.66
CA PRO A 166 -7.21 -12.12 -8.93
C PRO A 166 -8.41 -12.11 -9.89
N GLU A 167 -9.14 -13.22 -10.01
CA GLU A 167 -10.36 -13.36 -10.81
C GLU A 167 -11.64 -13.15 -9.99
N GLY A 168 -11.55 -13.09 -8.66
CA GLY A 168 -12.67 -12.83 -7.76
C GLY A 168 -12.25 -12.29 -6.40
N LEU A 169 -13.22 -11.80 -5.61
CA LEU A 169 -12.99 -11.20 -4.27
C LEU A 169 -12.28 -12.15 -3.27
N HIS A 170 -12.38 -13.47 -3.49
CA HIS A 170 -11.76 -14.51 -2.68
C HIS A 170 -10.31 -14.85 -3.09
N GLN A 171 -9.84 -14.35 -4.23
CA GLN A 171 -8.44 -14.50 -4.71
C GLN A 171 -7.62 -13.24 -4.41
N ILE A 172 -8.20 -12.35 -3.62
CA ILE A 172 -7.60 -11.10 -3.21
C ILE A 172 -6.63 -11.40 -2.07
N GLY A 173 -5.34 -11.34 -2.42
CA GLY A 173 -4.22 -10.86 -1.61
C GLY A 173 -3.98 -11.36 -0.19
N ASN A 174 -2.69 -11.50 0.15
CA ASN A 174 -2.24 -11.57 1.53
C ASN A 174 -1.74 -10.20 1.97
N ILE A 175 -1.97 -9.84 3.23
CA ILE A 175 -1.26 -8.73 3.87
C ILE A 175 -0.02 -9.29 4.55
N GLU A 176 1.16 -8.79 4.20
CA GLU A 176 2.39 -9.11 4.89
C GLU A 176 2.83 -7.98 5.81
N PHE A 177 3.08 -8.30 7.08
CA PHE A 177 3.77 -7.39 7.98
C PHE A 177 5.28 -7.60 7.83
N VAL A 178 6.02 -6.51 7.68
CA VAL A 178 7.47 -6.55 7.44
C VAL A 178 8.22 -5.66 8.43
N PHE A 179 9.39 -6.10 8.88
CA PHE A 179 10.24 -5.24 9.71
C PHE A 179 10.85 -4.08 8.90
N PRO A 180 10.86 -2.84 9.43
CA PRO A 180 11.41 -1.67 8.72
C PRO A 180 12.86 -1.83 8.27
N ARG A 181 13.72 -2.43 9.10
CA ARG A 181 15.17 -2.44 8.85
C ARG A 181 15.68 -3.54 7.92
N LYS A 182 14.87 -4.55 7.60
CA LYS A 182 15.35 -5.75 6.85
C LYS A 182 14.34 -6.34 5.87
N SER A 183 13.14 -5.77 5.74
CA SER A 183 12.04 -6.31 4.92
C SER A 183 11.74 -7.80 5.20
N LYS A 184 12.15 -8.31 6.38
CA LYS A 184 11.94 -9.70 6.75
C LYS A 184 10.45 -9.83 7.09
N LYS A 185 9.77 -10.70 6.36
CA LYS A 185 8.40 -11.12 6.63
C LYS A 185 8.27 -11.51 8.10
N PHE A 186 7.28 -10.93 8.74
CA PHE A 186 6.92 -11.19 10.12
C PHE A 186 5.71 -12.12 10.20
N ILE A 187 4.57 -11.67 9.64
CA ILE A 187 3.28 -12.38 9.62
C ILE A 187 2.60 -12.13 8.27
N SER A 188 1.77 -13.09 7.84
CA SER A 188 0.89 -12.97 6.68
C SER A 188 -0.54 -13.13 7.16
N LEU A 189 -1.45 -12.24 6.76
CA LEU A 189 -2.88 -12.35 7.01
C LEU A 189 -3.62 -12.48 5.68
N GLY A 190 -4.65 -13.33 5.62
CA GLY A 190 -5.55 -13.36 4.47
C GLY A 190 -6.49 -12.15 4.47
N VAL A 191 -6.72 -11.52 3.32
CA VAL A 191 -7.73 -10.45 3.21
C VAL A 191 -9.14 -10.99 3.43
N SER A 192 -9.38 -12.28 3.16
CA SER A 192 -10.62 -12.97 3.53
C SER A 192 -10.87 -12.96 5.04
N ASP A 193 -9.82 -13.23 5.82
CA ASP A 193 -9.90 -13.32 7.28
C ASP A 193 -10.16 -11.93 7.86
N LEU A 194 -9.51 -10.91 7.28
CA LEU A 194 -9.78 -9.51 7.62
C LEU A 194 -11.24 -9.15 7.34
N THR A 195 -11.75 -9.48 6.15
CA THR A 195 -13.14 -9.15 5.75
C THR A 195 -14.16 -9.81 6.68
N GLN A 196 -13.95 -11.10 7.00
CA GLN A 196 -14.78 -11.80 7.98
C GLN A 196 -14.70 -11.10 9.34
N ARG A 197 -13.49 -10.76 9.78
CA ARG A 197 -13.28 -10.09 11.06
C ARG A 197 -13.90 -8.70 11.13
N GLN A 198 -13.89 -7.93 10.04
CA GLN A 198 -14.57 -6.62 9.98
C GLN A 198 -16.08 -6.78 10.17
N THR A 199 -16.67 -7.85 9.61
CA THR A 199 -18.09 -8.15 9.77
C THR A 199 -18.41 -8.48 11.23
N GLU A 200 -17.62 -9.35 11.86
CA GLU A 200 -17.79 -9.72 13.27
C GLU A 200 -17.68 -8.50 14.22
N ILE A 201 -16.77 -7.57 13.95
CA ILE A 201 -16.58 -6.37 14.77
C ILE A 201 -17.69 -5.34 14.56
N MET A 202 -18.32 -5.32 13.38
CA MET A 202 -19.47 -4.45 13.13
C MET A 202 -20.75 -4.90 13.83
N ASP A 203 -20.84 -6.17 14.21
CA ASP A 203 -21.96 -6.70 14.98
C ASP A 203 -21.85 -6.34 16.48
N LEU A 204 -20.73 -5.75 16.92
CA LEU A 204 -20.57 -5.24 18.28
C LEU A 204 -21.41 -3.99 18.50
N ASP A 205 -21.94 -3.84 19.72
CA ASP A 205 -22.56 -2.57 20.12
C ASP A 205 -21.50 -1.46 20.32
N SER A 206 -21.97 -0.23 20.57
CA SER A 206 -21.09 0.93 20.64
C SER A 206 -20.12 0.90 21.82
N ASP A 207 -20.54 0.34 22.96
CA ASP A 207 -19.72 0.29 24.17
C ASP A 207 -18.67 -0.82 24.04
N ASP A 208 -19.09 -1.99 23.54
CA ASP A 208 -18.21 -3.12 23.24
C ASP A 208 -17.17 -2.76 22.16
N LEU A 209 -17.58 -2.04 21.11
CA LEU A 209 -16.68 -1.57 20.06
C LEU A 209 -15.63 -0.59 20.61
N LEU A 210 -16.03 0.30 21.53
CA LEU A 210 -15.11 1.25 22.14
C LEU A 210 -14.09 0.55 23.04
N GLU A 211 -14.53 -0.40 23.85
CA GLU A 211 -13.63 -1.23 24.68
C GLU A 211 -12.68 -2.03 23.80
N PHE A 212 -13.21 -2.66 22.75
CA PHE A 212 -12.44 -3.43 21.79
C PHE A 212 -11.34 -2.59 21.12
N LYS A 213 -11.66 -1.37 20.67
CA LYS A 213 -10.70 -0.43 20.08
C LYS A 213 -9.60 -0.05 21.07
N ARG A 214 -9.96 0.28 22.32
CA ARG A 214 -9.00 0.65 23.37
C ARG A 214 -8.04 -0.48 23.68
N ARG A 215 -8.56 -1.68 23.93
CA ARG A 215 -7.74 -2.87 24.23
C ARG A 215 -6.76 -3.17 23.09
N THR A 216 -7.24 -3.20 21.85
CA THR A 216 -6.41 -3.49 20.68
C THR A 216 -5.32 -2.43 20.49
N ALA A 217 -5.62 -1.14 20.67
CA ALA A 217 -4.62 -0.08 20.60
C ALA A 217 -3.53 -0.22 21.68
N GLU A 218 -3.88 -0.59 22.91
CA GLU A 218 -2.91 -0.83 23.98
C GLU A 218 -2.01 -2.03 23.68
N GLU A 219 -2.58 -3.12 23.16
CA GLU A 219 -1.81 -4.30 22.76
C GLU A 219 -0.81 -3.97 21.64
N ILE A 220 -1.25 -3.25 20.59
CA ILE A 220 -0.39 -2.83 19.48
C ILE A 220 0.76 -1.95 19.97
N ARG A 221 0.49 -0.96 20.83
CA ARG A 221 1.54 -0.11 21.40
C ARG A 221 2.59 -0.91 22.17
N ARG A 222 2.19 -1.94 22.92
CA ARG A 222 3.13 -2.83 23.64
C ARG A 222 3.99 -3.68 22.70
N TYR A 223 3.55 -3.92 21.46
CA TYR A 223 4.36 -4.62 20.46
C TYR A 223 5.33 -3.70 19.72
N ILE A 224 4.95 -2.44 19.52
CA ILE A 224 5.75 -1.46 18.76
C ILE A 224 6.82 -0.79 19.64
N ALA A 225 6.56 -0.64 20.95
CA ALA A 225 7.50 -0.10 21.94
C ALA A 225 8.66 -1.05 22.28
#